data_AF-A0A9P7K3K8-F1
#
_entry.id   AF-A0A9P7K3K8-F1
#
_cell.length_a   1.000
_cell.length_b   1.000
_cell.length_c   1.000
_cell.angle_alpha   90.00
_cell.angle_beta   90.00
_cell.angle_gamma   90.00
#
_symmetry.space_group_name_H-M   'P 1'
#
loop_
_entity.id
_entity.type
_entity.pdbx_description
1 polymer ?
#
loop_
_entity_poly.entity_id
_entity_poly.type
_entity_poly.pdbx_seq_one_letter_code
_entity_poly.pdbx_strand_id
1 'polypeptide(L)' 'MSHSLEIRPFFRVPPMHGVNNVIYFFRWRQFDTVPLYSLVNERTRDHLYTTNPWERNQAVRHWGYHSKGVAG' A
#
# COMPACT_ATOMS: atom_id res chain seq x y z
N MET A 1 -10.90 -28.38 4.83
CA MET A 1 -10.68 -27.36 5.88
C MET A 1 -10.71 -25.99 5.21
N SER A 2 -11.85 -25.31 5.22
CA SER A 2 -12.02 -24.02 4.56
C SER A 2 -11.83 -22.91 5.60
N HIS A 3 -10.66 -22.29 5.64
CA HIS A 3 -10.43 -21.10 6.47
C HIS A 3 -10.89 -19.87 5.68
N SER A 4 -12.05 -19.33 6.05
CA SER A 4 -12.53 -18.03 5.60
C SER A 4 -11.57 -16.95 6.08
N LEU A 5 -10.72 -16.45 5.19
CA LEU A 5 -9.86 -15.29 5.42
C LEU A 5 -10.74 -14.04 5.42
N GLU A 6 -10.86 -13.36 6.56
CA GLU A 6 -11.50 -12.05 6.65
C GLU A 6 -10.65 -11.01 5.92
N ILE A 7 -10.92 -10.86 4.62
CA ILE A 7 -10.29 -9.86 3.76
C ILE A 7 -10.96 -8.52 4.04
N ARG A 8 -10.20 -7.54 4.55
CA ARG A 8 -10.70 -6.17 4.76
C ARG A 8 -10.24 -5.28 3.59
N PRO A 9 -11.15 -4.80 2.73
CA PRO A 9 -10.80 -3.89 1.64
C PRO A 9 -10.52 -2.48 2.19
N PHE A 10 -9.45 -1.84 1.72
CA PHE A 10 -9.21 -0.42 1.97
C PHE A 10 -9.67 0.39 0.76
N PHE A 11 -10.62 1.31 0.96
CA PHE A 11 -11.12 2.21 -0.06
C PHE A 11 -10.45 3.58 0.09
N ARG A 12 -9.74 4.04 -0.95
CA ARG A 12 -9.38 5.46 -1.09
C ARG A 12 -10.57 6.16 -1.76
N VAL A 13 -11.19 7.13 -1.09
CA VAL A 13 -12.17 8.01 -1.72
C VAL A 13 -11.41 8.94 -2.68
N PRO A 14 -11.57 8.85 -4.02
CA PRO A 14 -10.77 9.64 -4.95
C PRO A 14 -11.41 11.01 -5.24
N PRO A 15 -10.63 12.06 -5.54
CA PRO A 15 -11.16 13.21 -6.27
C PRO A 15 -11.54 12.75 -7.68
N MET A 16 -12.80 13.02 -8.04
CA MET A 16 -13.51 12.77 -9.29
C MET A 16 -12.63 12.44 -10.51
N HIS A 17 -12.27 11.17 -10.74
CA HIS A 17 -12.00 10.48 -12.02
C HIS A 17 -11.63 9.03 -11.66
N GLY A 18 -12.64 8.25 -11.26
CA GLY A 18 -12.48 6.99 -10.52
C GLY A 18 -12.02 5.79 -11.34
N VAL A 19 -10.85 5.27 -11.00
CA VAL A 19 -10.51 3.85 -11.16
C VAL A 19 -10.52 3.24 -9.76
N ASN A 20 -11.50 2.38 -9.47
CA ASN A 20 -11.60 1.68 -8.18
C ASN A 20 -10.52 0.59 -8.10
N ASN A 21 -9.35 0.92 -7.57
CA ASN A 21 -8.36 -0.08 -7.21
C ASN A 21 -8.65 -0.56 -5.79
N VAL A 22 -9.25 -1.74 -5.67
CA VAL A 22 -9.47 -2.40 -4.38
C VAL A 22 -8.17 -3.08 -3.96
N ILE A 23 -7.66 -2.71 -2.79
CA ILE A 23 -6.46 -3.31 -2.20
C ILE A 23 -6.91 -4.20 -1.03
N TYR A 24 -6.42 -5.45 -1.03
CA TYR A 24 -6.69 -6.45 -0.01
C TYR A 24 -5.50 -6.58 0.95
N PHE A 25 -5.78 -6.52 2.25
CA PHE A 25 -4.79 -6.76 3.30
C PHE A 25 -5.01 -8.16 3.91
N PHE A 26 -3.93 -8.93 4.01
CA PHE A 26 -3.93 -10.25 4.63
C PHE A 26 -3.19 -10.18 5.97
N ARG A 27 -3.80 -10.72 7.03
CA ARG A 27 -3.22 -10.75 8.37
C ARG A 27 -1.93 -11.58 8.47
N TRP A 28 -1.74 -12.53 7.54
CA TRP A 28 -0.54 -13.33 7.41
C TRP A 28 -0.02 -13.22 5.98
N ARG A 29 1.30 -13.30 5.82
CA ARG A 29 1.94 -13.25 4.50
C ARG A 29 1.48 -14.45 3.67
N GLN A 30 0.69 -14.19 2.62
CA GLN A 30 0.16 -15.22 1.74
C GLN A 30 1.14 -15.48 0.59
N PHE A 31 1.30 -16.75 0.18
CA PHE A 31 2.04 -17.09 -1.03
C PHE A 31 1.39 -16.46 -2.27
N ASP A 32 2.18 -16.20 -3.31
CA ASP A 32 1.76 -15.55 -4.57
C ASP A 32 1.17 -14.15 -4.43
N THR A 33 1.55 -13.42 -3.37
CA THR A 33 1.21 -11.99 -3.22
C THR A 33 2.44 -11.10 -3.40
N VAL A 34 2.23 -9.93 -4.00
CA VAL A 34 3.25 -8.88 -4.09
C VAL A 34 3.17 -7.99 -2.84
N PRO A 35 4.31 -7.55 -2.28
CA PRO A 35 4.32 -6.69 -1.11
C PRO A 35 3.75 -5.31 -1.45
N LEU A 36 2.88 -4.78 -0.59
CA LEU A 36 2.45 -3.38 -0.65
C LEU A 36 3.35 -2.55 0.25
N TYR A 37 4.15 -1.66 -0.30
CA TYR A 37 4.98 -0.73 0.47
C TYR A 37 4.14 0.45 0.94
N SER A 38 4.20 0.77 2.24
CA SER A 38 3.66 2.00 2.80
C SER A 38 4.79 3.02 3.00
N LEU A 39 4.57 4.24 2.53
CA LEU A 39 5.46 5.36 2.76
C LEU A 39 4.67 6.58 3.23
N VAL A 40 5.32 7.41 4.05
CA VAL A 40 4.76 8.65 4.56
C VAL A 40 5.71 9.81 4.28
N ASN A 41 5.15 10.94 3.86
CA ASN A 41 5.86 12.21 3.85
C ASN A 41 5.31 13.04 5.01
N GLU A 42 6.07 13.16 6.10
CA GLU A 42 5.60 13.83 7.32
C GLU A 42 5.40 15.34 7.13
N ARG A 43 6.15 15.95 6.19
CA ARG A 43 6.06 17.36 5.86
C ARG A 43 4.76 17.69 5.13
N THR A 44 4.37 16.87 4.15
CA THR A 44 3.13 17.08 3.39
C THR A 44 1.93 16.32 3.96
N ARG A 45 2.15 15.45 4.95
CA ARG A 45 1.17 14.48 5.48
C ARG A 45 0.63 13.52 4.42
N ASP A 46 1.35 13.34 3.31
CA ASP A 46 0.95 12.45 2.23
C ASP A 46 1.34 10.99 2.50
N HIS A 47 0.51 10.07 2.01
CA HIS A 47 0.69 8.63 2.11
C HIS A 47 0.76 8.01 0.72
N LEU A 48 1.86 7.32 0.45
CA LEU A 48 2.08 6.57 -0.78
C LEU A 48 2.01 5.07 -0.48
N TYR A 49 1.17 4.36 -1.24
CA TYR A 49 1.09 2.91 -1.23
C TYR A 49 1.43 2.40 -2.62
N THR A 50 2.45 1.54 -2.72
CA THR A 50 2.91 1.02 -4.02
C THR A 50 3.40 -0.41 -3.90
N THR A 51 3.16 -1.22 -4.91
CA THR A 51 3.77 -2.56 -5.05
C THR A 51 5.09 -2.50 -5.81
N ASN A 52 5.45 -1.34 -6.38
CA ASN A 52 6.65 -1.17 -7.18
C ASN A 52 7.88 -0.81 -6.29
N PRO A 53 8.88 -1.70 -6.18
CA PRO A 53 10.07 -1.43 -5.37
C PRO A 53 10.93 -0.28 -5.92
N TRP A 54 10.90 -0.01 -7.24
CA TRP A 54 11.61 1.12 -7.83
C TRP A 54 10.99 2.45 -7.40
N GLU A 55 9.66 2.56 -7.46
CA GLU A 55 8.93 3.76 -7.02
C GLU A 55 9.16 4.03 -5.53
N ARG A 56 9.09 2.99 -4.69
CA ARG A 56 9.44 3.08 -3.27
C ARG A 56 10.83 3.71 -3.08
N ASN A 57 11.83 3.23 -3.83
CA ASN A 57 13.20 3.72 -3.70
C ASN A 57 13.35 5.18 -4.18
N GLN A 58 12.67 5.55 -5.26
CA GLN A 58 12.67 6.94 -5.74
C GLN A 58 11.99 7.88 -4.73
N ALA A 59 10.85 7.47 -4.18
CA ALA A 59 10.13 8.24 -3.19
C ALA A 59 10.99 8.53 -1.94
N VAL A 60 11.72 7.53 -1.47
CA VAL A 60 12.65 7.69 -0.33
C VAL A 60 13.85 8.56 -0.67
N ARG A 61 14.49 8.34 -1.83
CA ARG A 61 15.74 9.03 -2.18
C ARG A 61 15.54 10.47 -2.63
N HIS A 62 14.42 10.78 -3.28
CA HIS A 62 14.25 12.04 -4.01
C HIS A 62 13.02 12.84 -3.60
N TRP A 63 11.97 12.20 -3.06
CA TRP A 63 10.68 12.87 -2.82
C TRP A 63 10.36 13.09 -1.34
N GLY A 64 11.31 12.80 -0.45
CA GLY A 64 11.19 13.06 0.99
C GLY A 64 10.23 12.13 1.71
N TYR A 65 9.99 10.94 1.17
CA TYR A 65 9.19 9.93 1.84
C TYR A 65 10.04 9.07 2.78
N HIS A 66 9.43 8.65 3.88
CA HIS A 66 9.96 7.66 4.80
C HIS A 66 9.19 6.35 4.64
N SER A 67 9.91 5.24 4.49
CA SER A 67 9.27 3.93 4.43
C SER A 67 8.73 3.55 5.81
N LYS A 68 7.45 3.16 5.86
CA LYS A 68 6.82 2.51 7.02
C LYS A 68 6.91 0.98 6.96
N GLY A 69 7.51 0.44 5.91
CA GLY A 69 7.62 -1.01 5.67
C GLY A 69 6.57 -1.54 4.70
N VAL A 70 6.34 -2.85 4.77
CA VAL A 70 5.26 -3.52 4.04
C VAL A 70 3.97 -3.36 4.84
N ALA A 71 2.92 -2.88 4.20
CA ALA A 71 1.61 -2.69 4.78
C ALA A 71 0.89 -4.04 4.87
N GLY A 72 0.57 -4.46 6.09
CA GLY A 72 -0.05 -5.75 6.42
C GLY A 72 -0.25 -5.90 7.91
#